data_AF-A0A1J5T0T7-F1
#
_entry.id   AF-A0A1J5T0T7-F1
#
_cell.length_a   1.000
_cell.length_b   1.000
_cell.length_c   1.000
_cell.angle_alpha   90.00
_cell.angle_beta   90.00
_cell.angle_gamma   90.00
#
_symmetry.space_group_name_H-M   'P 1'
#
loop_
_entity.id
_entity.type
_entity.pdbx_description
1 polymer ?
#
loop_
_entity_poly.entity_id
_entity_poly.type
_entity_poly.pdbx_seq_one_letter_code
_entity_poly.pdbx_strand_id
1 'polypeptide(L)'
;MSKNSSIGAKRLLEFSVGLGIATLVATYVVGTTGGRVAPFIPIISEMPFAGPESSFYGPGLAISIFSFILLAQVFHCVFAPLAQTLGGNWESWNDLARVLATFGGVCGIVTVNFHWNSYPLLHGVAAFLFFTSFLLWSTFAWRLLENAGRGHTVRRLAIFSGWLFFILMILFGNLESRELVAAGEGVFHRMENPPMVGDERSLYLNLTAFCEWGMVFSFYVGALTFRRELEDVQL
;
A
#
# COMPACT_ATOMS: atom_id res chain seq x y z
N MET A 1 31.61 -8.91 26.11
CA MET A 1 30.51 -8.01 25.72
C MET A 1 30.04 -8.40 24.33
N SER A 2 28.99 -9.23 24.22
CA SER A 2 28.36 -9.48 22.92
C SER A 2 27.62 -8.22 22.51
N LYS A 3 27.91 -7.69 21.31
CA LYS A 3 27.06 -6.68 20.68
C LYS A 3 25.64 -7.24 20.63
N ASN A 4 24.69 -6.57 21.28
CA ASN A 4 23.28 -6.87 21.13
C ASN A 4 22.94 -6.74 19.64
N SER A 5 22.69 -7.87 18.98
CA SER A 5 22.42 -7.95 17.54
C SER A 5 20.95 -7.75 17.19
N SER A 6 20.12 -7.32 18.15
CA SER A 6 18.70 -7.08 17.95
C SER A 6 18.49 -5.84 17.07
N ILE A 7 17.62 -5.97 16.07
CA ILE A 7 17.22 -4.85 15.22
C ILE A 7 16.08 -4.14 15.94
N GLY A 8 16.20 -2.83 16.15
CA GLY A 8 15.10 -2.04 16.72
C GLY A 8 13.92 -1.97 15.75
N ALA A 9 12.70 -2.20 16.24
CA ALA A 9 11.49 -2.19 15.40
C ALA A 9 11.29 -0.85 14.68
N LYS A 10 11.64 0.27 15.31
CA LYS A 10 11.66 1.60 14.68
C LYS A 10 12.53 1.65 13.42
N ARG A 11 13.71 1.04 13.45
CA ARG A 11 14.61 0.99 12.29
C ARG A 11 14.06 0.09 11.19
N LEU A 12 13.41 -1.03 11.55
CA LEU A 12 12.73 -1.87 10.57
C LEU A 12 11.59 -1.12 9.86
N LEU A 13 10.83 -0.30 10.59
CA LEU A 13 9.80 0.57 10.02
C LEU A 13 10.40 1.60 9.05
N GLU A 14 11.44 2.33 9.49
CA GLU A 14 12.13 3.31 8.64
C GLU A 14 12.73 2.66 7.38
N PHE A 15 13.32 1.48 7.53
CA PHE A 15 13.84 0.69 6.41
C PHE A 15 12.72 0.25 5.45
N SER A 16 11.63 -0.32 5.98
CA SER A 16 10.49 -0.78 5.18
C SER A 16 9.90 0.37 4.35
N VAL A 17 9.63 1.51 4.99
CA VAL A 17 9.09 2.71 4.31
C VAL A 17 10.11 3.26 3.30
N GLY A 18 11.37 3.42 3.72
CA GLY A 18 12.43 3.97 2.87
C GLY A 18 12.66 3.12 1.62
N LEU A 19 12.74 1.80 1.78
CA LEU A 19 12.88 0.86 0.67
C LEU A 19 11.68 0.93 -0.27
N GLY A 20 10.47 0.92 0.27
CA GLY A 20 9.24 0.98 -0.52
C GLY A 20 9.15 2.23 -1.40
N ILE A 21 9.42 3.41 -0.81
CA ILE A 21 9.46 4.68 -1.56
C ILE A 21 10.59 4.67 -2.58
N ALA A 22 11.80 4.26 -2.18
CA ALA A 22 12.96 4.23 -3.08
C ALA A 22 12.72 3.32 -4.29
N THR A 23 12.13 2.15 -4.07
CA THR A 23 11.76 1.22 -5.15
C THR A 23 10.75 1.85 -6.11
N LEU A 24 9.68 2.48 -5.61
CA LEU A 24 8.69 3.14 -6.47
C LEU A 24 9.31 4.27 -7.30
N VAL A 25 10.10 5.15 -6.66
CA VAL A 25 10.74 6.29 -7.33
C VAL A 25 11.77 5.80 -8.37
N ALA A 26 12.63 4.84 -8.00
CA ALA A 26 13.62 4.30 -8.92
C ALA A 26 12.95 3.62 -10.12
N THR A 27 11.88 2.86 -9.88
CA THR A 27 11.12 2.18 -10.95
C THR A 27 10.50 3.21 -11.89
N TYR A 28 9.86 4.25 -11.32
CA TYR A 28 9.28 5.33 -12.10
C TYR A 28 10.32 6.07 -12.96
N VAL A 29 11.46 6.44 -12.38
CA VAL A 29 12.52 7.17 -13.09
C VAL A 29 13.13 6.32 -14.20
N VAL A 30 13.50 5.07 -13.92
CA VAL A 30 14.10 4.16 -14.92
C VAL A 30 13.08 3.81 -16.01
N GLY A 31 11.83 3.55 -15.63
CA GLY A 31 10.74 3.22 -16.57
C GLY A 31 10.42 4.39 -17.50
N THR A 32 10.28 5.59 -16.95
CA THR A 32 9.97 6.80 -17.73
C THR A 32 11.14 7.22 -18.63
N THR A 33 12.37 7.27 -18.10
CA THR A 33 13.56 7.64 -18.90
C THR A 33 13.88 6.62 -19.99
N GLY A 34 13.51 5.35 -19.77
CA GLY A 34 13.61 4.28 -20.76
C GLY A 34 12.47 4.22 -21.78
N GLY A 35 11.48 5.12 -21.71
CA GLY A 35 10.30 5.13 -22.60
C GLY A 35 9.36 3.93 -22.42
N ARG A 36 9.43 3.24 -21.28
CA ARG A 36 8.66 2.01 -20.97
C ARG A 36 7.49 2.23 -20.02
N VAL A 37 7.33 3.44 -19.50
CA VAL A 37 6.21 3.86 -18.67
C VAL A 37 5.73 5.22 -19.14
N ALA A 38 4.42 5.48 -19.02
CA ALA A 38 3.86 6.79 -19.34
C ALA A 38 4.56 7.90 -18.51
N PRO A 39 4.94 9.03 -19.14
CA PRO A 39 5.74 10.05 -18.48
C PRO A 39 4.94 10.92 -17.48
N PHE A 40 3.62 10.87 -17.53
CA PHE A 40 2.75 11.61 -16.62
C PHE A 40 1.94 10.65 -15.75
N ILE A 41 2.33 10.53 -14.48
CA ILE A 41 1.68 9.75 -13.39
C ILE A 41 1.06 8.43 -13.92
N PRO A 42 1.90 7.41 -14.20
CA PRO A 42 1.41 6.09 -14.56
C PRO A 42 0.65 5.49 -13.37
N ILE A 43 -0.26 4.56 -13.64
CA ILE A 43 -0.73 3.66 -12.58
C ILE A 43 0.49 2.87 -12.09
N ILE A 44 0.66 2.71 -10.79
CA ILE A 44 1.79 1.99 -10.20
C ILE A 44 1.84 0.55 -10.71
N SER A 45 0.68 -0.06 -10.96
CA SER A 45 0.60 -1.37 -11.59
C SER A 45 0.97 -1.42 -13.08
N GLU A 46 1.13 -0.26 -13.76
CA GLU A 46 1.67 -0.16 -15.14
C GLU A 46 3.22 -0.14 -15.16
N MET A 47 3.87 -0.02 -14.00
CA MET A 47 5.33 -0.04 -13.94
C MET A 47 5.92 -1.40 -14.34
N PRO A 48 7.11 -1.44 -14.97
CA PRO A 48 7.32 -2.33 -16.12
C PRO A 48 7.55 -3.80 -15.82
N PHE A 49 7.20 -4.57 -16.83
CA PHE A 49 7.04 -6.02 -16.76
C PHE A 49 8.18 -6.83 -17.40
N ALA A 50 9.10 -6.19 -18.14
CA ALA A 50 10.15 -6.90 -18.90
C ALA A 50 11.49 -6.14 -19.06
N GLY A 51 11.68 -5.00 -18.38
CA GLY A 51 12.94 -4.24 -18.41
C GLY A 51 13.76 -4.39 -17.11
N PRO A 52 14.93 -3.73 -17.01
CA PRO A 52 15.80 -3.82 -15.82
C PRO A 52 15.10 -3.44 -14.51
N GLU A 53 14.04 -2.62 -14.60
CA GLU A 53 13.20 -2.22 -13.48
C GLU A 53 12.32 -3.33 -12.89
N SER A 54 11.94 -4.34 -13.68
CA SER A 54 11.23 -5.51 -13.17
C SER A 54 12.08 -6.30 -12.14
N SER A 55 13.41 -6.28 -12.31
CA SER A 55 14.37 -6.96 -11.43
C SER A 55 14.44 -6.38 -10.02
N PHE A 56 13.95 -5.16 -9.79
CA PHE A 56 13.99 -4.53 -8.47
C PHE A 56 12.63 -4.03 -7.97
N TYR A 57 11.64 -3.82 -8.84
CA TYR A 57 10.29 -3.44 -8.45
C TYR A 57 9.64 -4.50 -7.55
N GLY A 58 9.46 -5.72 -8.08
CA GLY A 58 8.83 -6.83 -7.36
C GLY A 58 9.59 -7.20 -6.08
N PRO A 59 10.91 -7.48 -6.15
CA PRO A 59 11.70 -7.80 -4.97
C PRO A 59 11.76 -6.67 -3.93
N GLY A 60 11.95 -5.43 -4.36
CA GLY A 60 12.07 -4.27 -3.45
C GLY A 60 10.78 -4.02 -2.68
N LEU A 61 9.63 -4.02 -3.37
CA LEU A 61 8.32 -3.88 -2.72
C LEU A 61 7.97 -5.11 -1.89
N ALA A 62 8.28 -6.33 -2.36
CA ALA A 62 8.04 -7.53 -1.57
C ALA A 62 8.82 -7.53 -0.25
N ILE A 63 10.09 -7.10 -0.25
CA ILE A 63 10.89 -6.96 0.98
C ILE A 63 10.31 -5.87 1.89
N SER A 64 9.91 -4.72 1.33
CA SER A 64 9.26 -3.64 2.07
C SER A 64 7.97 -4.12 2.76
N ILE A 65 7.10 -4.80 2.01
CA ILE A 65 5.82 -5.34 2.51
C ILE A 65 6.05 -6.45 3.53
N PHE A 66 6.99 -7.37 3.27
CA PHE A 66 7.35 -8.42 4.21
C PHE A 66 7.86 -7.86 5.53
N SER A 67 8.68 -6.80 5.47
CA SER A 67 9.13 -6.08 6.67
C SER A 67 7.95 -5.49 7.44
N PHE A 68 6.91 -5.04 6.74
CA PHE A 68 5.67 -4.58 7.36
C PHE A 68 4.84 -5.73 7.99
N ILE A 69 4.82 -6.92 7.39
CA ILE A 69 4.19 -8.11 8.00
C ILE A 69 4.85 -8.44 9.33
N LEU A 70 6.18 -8.37 9.42
CA LEU A 70 6.90 -8.53 10.69
C LEU A 70 6.51 -7.43 11.68
N LEU A 71 6.48 -6.17 11.25
CA LEU A 71 6.04 -5.04 12.08
C LEU A 71 4.60 -5.19 12.55
N ALA A 72 3.71 -5.80 11.78
CA ALA A 72 2.34 -6.06 12.22
C ALA A 72 2.28 -6.96 13.46
N GLN A 73 3.20 -7.93 13.58
CA GLN A 73 3.31 -8.76 14.79
C GLN A 73 3.83 -7.94 15.97
N VAL A 74 4.78 -7.04 15.71
CA VAL A 74 5.32 -6.14 16.74
C VAL A 74 4.25 -5.17 17.23
N PHE A 75 3.50 -4.56 16.31
CA PHE A 75 2.40 -3.67 16.64
C PHE A 75 1.33 -4.37 17.46
N HIS A 76 1.00 -5.63 17.14
CA HIS A 76 0.08 -6.43 17.96
C HIS A 76 0.55 -6.53 19.41
N CYS A 77 1.83 -6.83 19.64
CA CYS A 77 2.41 -6.88 20.98
C CYS A 77 2.44 -5.51 21.67
N VAL A 78 2.81 -4.45 20.95
CA VAL A 78 2.87 -3.08 21.47
C VAL A 78 1.48 -2.55 21.84
N PHE A 79 0.46 -2.91 21.06
CA PHE A 79 -0.92 -2.46 21.26
C PHE A 79 -1.69 -3.32 22.28
N ALA A 80 -1.26 -4.56 22.55
CA ALA A 80 -1.92 -5.45 23.51
C ALA A 80 -2.17 -4.81 24.90
N PRO A 81 -1.18 -4.20 25.60
CA PRO A 81 -1.45 -3.59 26.90
C PRO A 81 -2.40 -2.39 26.81
N LEU A 82 -2.38 -1.65 25.70
CA LEU A 82 -3.31 -0.54 25.45
C LEU A 82 -4.74 -1.07 25.26
N ALA A 83 -4.89 -2.12 24.46
CA ALA A 83 -6.16 -2.78 24.21
C ALA A 83 -6.78 -3.33 25.50
N GLN A 84 -5.98 -4.00 26.34
CA GLN A 84 -6.39 -4.49 27.65
C GLN A 84 -6.86 -3.36 28.57
N THR A 85 -6.12 -2.26 28.61
CA THR A 85 -6.47 -1.10 29.45
C THR A 85 -7.78 -0.44 29.01
N LEU A 86 -8.05 -0.38 27.70
CA LEU A 86 -9.29 0.15 27.16
C LEU A 86 -10.50 -0.79 27.39
N GLY A 87 -10.27 -2.08 27.62
CA GLY A 87 -11.30 -3.08 27.90
C GLY A 87 -12.25 -3.35 26.74
N GLY A 88 -13.38 -4.02 27.02
CA GLY A 88 -14.38 -4.35 26.00
C GLY A 88 -13.80 -5.22 24.87
N ASN A 89 -14.10 -4.87 23.62
CA ASN A 89 -13.68 -5.67 22.47
C ASN A 89 -12.26 -5.35 21.95
N TRP A 90 -11.55 -4.37 22.53
CA TRP A 90 -10.31 -3.83 21.95
C TRP A 90 -9.22 -4.89 21.75
N GLU A 91 -9.15 -5.91 22.59
CA GLU A 91 -8.24 -7.04 22.41
C GLU A 91 -8.55 -7.83 21.13
N SER A 92 -9.83 -8.14 20.89
CA SER A 92 -10.27 -8.79 19.64
C SER A 92 -10.04 -7.91 18.41
N TRP A 93 -10.21 -6.58 18.52
CA TRP A 93 -9.86 -5.66 17.44
C TRP A 93 -8.36 -5.64 17.15
N ASN A 94 -7.52 -5.75 18.18
CA ASN A 94 -6.07 -5.86 18.02
C ASN A 94 -5.67 -7.16 17.29
N ASP A 95 -6.30 -8.28 17.68
CA ASP A 95 -6.12 -9.56 16.98
C ASP A 95 -6.55 -9.48 15.50
N LEU A 96 -7.72 -8.89 15.23
CA LEU A 96 -8.21 -8.67 13.87
C LEU A 96 -7.26 -7.78 13.07
N ALA A 97 -6.75 -6.70 13.67
CA ALA A 97 -5.80 -5.80 13.01
C ALA A 97 -4.54 -6.56 12.57
N ARG A 98 -3.97 -7.42 13.44
CA ARG A 98 -2.84 -8.28 13.10
C ARG A 98 -3.14 -9.19 11.89
N VAL A 99 -4.31 -9.82 11.89
CA VAL A 99 -4.75 -10.70 10.79
C VAL A 99 -4.88 -9.91 9.49
N LEU A 100 -5.52 -8.74 9.53
CA LEU A 100 -5.69 -7.87 8.35
C LEU A 100 -4.35 -7.42 7.77
N ALA A 101 -3.42 -6.95 8.60
CA ALA A 101 -2.11 -6.53 8.11
C ALA A 101 -1.30 -7.70 7.52
N THR A 102 -1.39 -8.89 8.12
CA THR A 102 -0.71 -10.10 7.63
C THR A 102 -1.31 -10.56 6.29
N PHE A 103 -2.63 -10.71 6.24
CA PHE A 103 -3.37 -11.10 5.03
C PHE A 103 -3.19 -10.08 3.90
N GLY A 104 -3.33 -8.79 4.23
CA GLY A 104 -3.07 -7.69 3.31
C GLY A 104 -1.64 -7.76 2.77
N GLY A 105 -0.64 -7.95 3.63
CA GLY A 105 0.75 -8.05 3.22
C GLY A 105 1.01 -9.20 2.24
N VAL A 106 0.41 -10.37 2.46
CA VAL A 106 0.48 -11.49 1.51
C VAL A 106 -0.15 -11.10 0.16
N CYS A 107 -1.32 -10.47 0.17
CA CYS A 107 -1.96 -9.96 -1.05
C CYS A 107 -1.09 -8.91 -1.75
N GLY A 108 -0.39 -8.05 -1.00
CA GLY A 108 0.55 -7.07 -1.53
C GLY A 108 1.73 -7.74 -2.24
N ILE A 109 2.32 -8.78 -1.64
CA ILE A 109 3.39 -9.57 -2.27
C ILE A 109 2.89 -10.21 -3.57
N VAL A 110 1.67 -10.76 -3.59
CA VAL A 110 1.08 -11.28 -4.83
C VAL A 110 0.93 -10.16 -5.86
N THR A 111 0.37 -9.01 -5.48
CA THR A 111 0.12 -7.87 -6.38
C THR A 111 1.39 -7.40 -7.09
N VAL A 112 2.51 -7.28 -6.37
CA VAL A 112 3.76 -6.73 -6.92
C VAL A 112 4.60 -7.76 -7.69
N ASN A 113 4.23 -9.05 -7.66
CA ASN A 113 4.92 -10.12 -8.41
C ASN A 113 4.05 -10.71 -9.54
N PHE A 114 2.73 -10.64 -9.43
CA PHE A 114 1.78 -11.06 -10.44
C PHE A 114 1.23 -9.81 -11.13
N HIS A 115 1.91 -9.42 -12.19
CA HIS A 115 1.68 -8.17 -12.89
C HIS A 115 0.35 -8.11 -13.63
N TRP A 116 -0.23 -6.91 -13.73
CA TRP A 116 -1.54 -6.68 -14.36
C TRP A 116 -1.59 -7.18 -15.81
N ASN A 117 -0.53 -6.95 -16.60
CA ASN A 117 -0.47 -7.36 -18.00
C ASN A 117 -0.53 -8.87 -18.25
N SER A 118 -0.14 -9.68 -17.26
CA SER A 118 -0.01 -11.14 -17.39
C SER A 118 -1.10 -11.86 -16.61
N TYR A 119 -1.49 -11.30 -15.46
CA TYR A 119 -2.42 -11.91 -14.51
C TYR A 119 -3.46 -10.89 -14.03
N PRO A 120 -4.27 -10.31 -14.93
CA PRO A 120 -5.07 -9.13 -14.60
C PRO A 120 -6.08 -9.34 -13.49
N LEU A 121 -6.81 -10.46 -13.53
CA LEU A 121 -7.79 -10.78 -12.49
C LEU A 121 -7.11 -11.00 -11.13
N LEU A 122 -6.03 -11.78 -11.09
CA LEU A 122 -5.30 -12.05 -9.86
C LEU A 122 -4.69 -10.77 -9.29
N HIS A 123 -4.07 -9.95 -10.14
CA HIS A 123 -3.51 -8.66 -9.77
C HIS A 123 -4.58 -7.75 -9.19
N GLY A 124 -5.70 -7.54 -9.90
CA GLY A 124 -6.77 -6.65 -9.47
C GLY A 124 -7.40 -7.07 -8.14
N VAL A 125 -7.70 -8.37 -7.98
CA VAL A 125 -8.26 -8.90 -6.72
C VAL A 125 -7.26 -8.78 -5.58
N ALA A 126 -6.00 -9.15 -5.80
CA ALA A 126 -4.96 -9.04 -4.77
C ALA A 126 -4.70 -7.58 -4.36
N ALA A 127 -4.66 -6.66 -5.32
CA ALA A 127 -4.48 -5.24 -5.07
C ALA A 127 -5.63 -4.67 -4.24
N PHE A 128 -6.87 -4.99 -4.62
CA PHE A 128 -8.05 -4.57 -3.88
C PHE A 128 -8.02 -5.06 -2.42
N LEU A 129 -7.69 -6.33 -2.20
CA LEU A 129 -7.58 -6.92 -0.86
C LEU A 129 -6.43 -6.33 -0.05
N PHE A 130 -5.27 -6.11 -0.68
CA PHE A 130 -4.12 -5.44 -0.09
C PHE A 130 -4.49 -4.06 0.44
N PHE A 131 -4.96 -3.16 -0.44
CA PHE A 131 -5.27 -1.78 -0.06
C PHE A 131 -6.39 -1.72 0.98
N THR A 132 -7.47 -2.50 0.80
CA THR A 132 -8.58 -2.55 1.77
C THR A 132 -8.10 -3.00 3.15
N SER A 133 -7.29 -4.06 3.21
CA SER A 133 -6.79 -4.61 4.48
C SER A 133 -5.90 -3.60 5.21
N PHE A 134 -5.03 -2.90 4.49
CA PHE A 134 -4.15 -1.89 5.06
C PHE A 134 -4.88 -0.63 5.52
N LEU A 135 -5.92 -0.20 4.79
CA LEU A 135 -6.77 0.92 5.21
C LEU A 135 -7.56 0.57 6.48
N LEU A 136 -8.13 -0.63 6.56
CA LEU A 136 -8.81 -1.13 7.75
C LEU A 136 -7.85 -1.24 8.93
N TRP A 137 -6.69 -1.87 8.75
CA TRP A 137 -5.65 -1.97 9.78
C TRP A 137 -5.24 -0.58 10.28
N SER A 138 -4.94 0.36 9.39
CA SER A 138 -4.52 1.71 9.76
C SER A 138 -5.60 2.44 10.55
N THR A 139 -6.86 2.25 10.17
CA THR A 139 -8.03 2.81 10.86
C THR A 139 -8.14 2.25 12.29
N PHE A 140 -7.97 0.94 12.48
CA PHE A 140 -7.98 0.33 13.81
C PHE A 140 -6.82 0.80 14.66
N ALA A 141 -5.60 0.79 14.12
CA ALA A 141 -4.43 1.24 14.84
C ALA A 141 -4.54 2.71 15.28
N TRP A 142 -5.08 3.59 14.42
CA TRP A 142 -5.36 4.97 14.80
C TRP A 142 -6.43 5.08 15.88
N ARG A 143 -7.56 4.40 15.73
CA ARG A 143 -8.64 4.45 16.72
C ARG A 143 -8.20 3.92 18.08
N LEU A 144 -7.44 2.83 18.13
CA LEU A 144 -6.88 2.31 19.37
C LEU A 144 -5.98 3.33 20.04
N LEU A 145 -5.04 3.91 19.29
CA LEU A 145 -4.10 4.89 19.84
C LEU A 145 -4.78 6.20 20.24
N GLU A 146 -5.79 6.65 19.49
CA GLU A 146 -6.57 7.85 19.83
C GLU A 146 -7.33 7.66 21.15
N ASN A 147 -8.00 6.52 21.33
CA ASN A 147 -8.70 6.20 22.57
C ASN A 147 -7.74 5.97 23.76
N ALA A 148 -6.51 5.53 23.50
CA ALA A 148 -5.45 5.42 24.51
C ALA A 148 -4.76 6.76 24.83
N GLY A 149 -5.26 7.91 24.32
CA GLY A 149 -4.67 9.23 24.56
C GLY A 149 -3.36 9.49 23.78
N ARG A 150 -3.04 8.66 22.79
CA ARG A 150 -1.84 8.72 21.93
C ARG A 150 -2.18 9.13 20.49
N GLY A 151 -3.14 10.04 20.34
CA GLY A 151 -3.56 10.58 19.06
C GLY A 151 -2.43 11.31 18.32
N HIS A 152 -2.49 11.30 16.98
CA HIS A 152 -1.52 12.00 16.13
C HIS A 152 -2.23 12.60 14.90
N THR A 153 -2.21 13.93 14.75
CA THR A 153 -2.96 14.63 13.70
C THR A 153 -2.57 14.18 12.29
N VAL A 154 -1.27 14.03 12.02
CA VAL A 154 -0.79 13.55 10.70
C VAL A 154 -1.28 12.14 10.40
N ARG A 155 -1.35 11.24 11.41
CA ARG A 155 -1.83 9.86 11.23
C ARG A 155 -3.29 9.88 10.83
N ARG A 156 -4.10 10.68 11.53
CA ARG A 156 -5.52 10.86 11.23
C ARG A 156 -5.73 11.38 9.81
N LEU A 157 -5.03 12.44 9.42
CA LEU A 157 -5.13 13.00 8.07
C LEU A 157 -4.71 11.99 7.00
N ALA A 158 -3.59 11.28 7.22
CA ALA A 158 -3.13 10.23 6.31
C ALA A 158 -4.17 9.12 6.11
N ILE A 159 -4.86 8.68 7.16
CA ILE A 159 -5.90 7.65 7.05
C ILE A 159 -7.12 8.16 6.28
N PHE A 160 -7.59 9.38 6.57
CA PHE A 160 -8.70 9.97 5.82
C PHE A 160 -8.36 10.18 4.35
N SER A 161 -7.14 10.67 4.06
CA SER A 161 -6.64 10.79 2.70
C SER A 161 -6.56 9.44 2.00
N GLY A 162 -6.06 8.40 2.68
CA GLY A 162 -6.00 7.04 2.14
C GLY A 162 -7.37 6.51 1.73
N TRP A 163 -8.37 6.63 2.60
CA TRP A 163 -9.76 6.24 2.28
C TRP A 163 -10.35 7.09 1.15
N LEU A 164 -10.14 8.41 1.17
CA LEU A 164 -10.61 9.31 0.13
C LEU A 164 -10.06 8.91 -1.24
N PHE A 165 -8.74 8.73 -1.34
CA PHE A 165 -8.10 8.32 -2.58
C PHE A 165 -8.55 6.94 -3.03
N PHE A 166 -8.73 5.98 -2.11
CA PHE A 166 -9.24 4.65 -2.47
C PHE A 166 -10.66 4.69 -3.05
N ILE A 167 -11.56 5.48 -2.44
CA ILE A 167 -12.93 5.65 -2.94
C ILE A 167 -12.92 6.36 -4.30
N LEU A 168 -12.14 7.43 -4.43
CA LEU A 168 -12.01 8.17 -5.69
C LEU A 168 -11.43 7.28 -6.80
N MET A 169 -10.45 6.44 -6.50
CA MET A 169 -9.88 5.47 -7.44
C MET A 169 -10.96 4.52 -7.97
N ILE A 170 -11.81 3.98 -7.10
CA ILE A 170 -12.96 3.13 -7.51
C ILE A 170 -13.93 3.93 -8.38
N LEU A 171 -14.27 5.16 -7.99
CA LEU A 171 -15.20 6.01 -8.75
C LEU A 171 -14.66 6.34 -10.15
N PHE A 172 -13.41 6.80 -10.26
CA PHE A 172 -12.80 7.13 -11.54
C PHE A 172 -12.59 5.89 -12.41
N GLY A 173 -12.23 4.74 -11.84
CA GLY A 173 -12.18 3.47 -12.58
C GLY A 173 -13.54 3.05 -13.14
N ASN A 174 -14.63 3.30 -12.42
CA ASN A 174 -15.99 3.05 -12.92
C ASN A 174 -16.41 4.05 -14.02
N LEU A 175 -16.03 5.32 -13.90
CA LEU A 175 -16.30 6.33 -14.93
C LEU A 175 -15.53 6.00 -16.23
N GLU A 176 -14.28 5.57 -16.10
CA GLU A 176 -13.48 5.06 -17.22
C GLU A 176 -14.15 3.86 -17.90
N SER A 177 -14.60 2.88 -17.12
CA SER A 177 -15.31 1.71 -17.66
C SER A 177 -16.58 2.12 -18.42
N ARG A 178 -17.29 3.16 -17.97
CA ARG A 178 -18.48 3.68 -18.69
C ARG A 178 -18.13 4.32 -20.03
N GLU A 179 -17.03 5.08 -20.11
CA GLU A 179 -16.57 5.65 -21.38
C GLU A 179 -16.20 4.55 -22.38
N LEU A 180 -15.48 3.52 -21.92
CA LEU A 180 -15.12 2.36 -22.74
C LEU A 180 -16.35 1.57 -23.23
N VAL A 181 -17.34 1.35 -22.35
CA VAL A 181 -18.61 0.73 -22.74
C VAL A 181 -19.34 1.57 -23.79
N ALA A 182 -19.37 2.89 -23.63
CA ALA A 182 -19.99 3.79 -24.61
C ALA A 182 -19.25 3.79 -25.97
N ALA A 183 -17.94 3.54 -25.95
CA ALA A 183 -17.11 3.35 -27.14
C ALA A 183 -17.24 1.95 -27.77
N GLY A 184 -17.98 1.02 -27.14
CA GLY A 184 -18.22 -0.34 -27.64
C GLY A 184 -17.19 -1.39 -27.19
N GLU A 185 -16.28 -1.04 -26.28
CA GLU A 185 -15.15 -1.87 -25.84
C GLU A 185 -15.54 -2.90 -24.74
N GLY A 186 -16.66 -2.66 -24.04
CA GLY A 186 -17.18 -3.56 -23.01
C GLY A 186 -16.74 -3.24 -21.57
N VAL A 187 -17.41 -3.85 -20.59
CA VAL A 187 -17.29 -3.50 -19.15
C VAL A 187 -15.91 -3.85 -18.58
N PHE A 188 -15.34 -4.97 -19.02
CA PHE A 188 -14.05 -5.49 -18.54
C PHE A 188 -12.87 -5.13 -19.44
N HIS A 189 -13.06 -4.25 -20.43
CA HIS A 189 -12.02 -3.90 -21.41
C HIS A 189 -10.68 -3.59 -20.73
N ARG A 190 -10.67 -2.73 -19.71
CA ARG A 190 -9.44 -2.32 -19.03
C ARG A 190 -8.79 -3.44 -18.22
N MET A 191 -9.57 -4.39 -17.71
CA MET A 191 -9.03 -5.58 -17.03
C MET A 191 -8.33 -6.49 -18.04
N GLU A 192 -8.89 -6.65 -19.22
CA GLU A 192 -8.36 -7.52 -20.28
C GLU A 192 -7.25 -6.83 -21.11
N ASN A 193 -7.28 -5.50 -21.15
CA ASN A 193 -6.39 -4.64 -21.92
C ASN A 193 -5.80 -3.54 -21.01
N PRO A 194 -4.77 -3.87 -20.21
CA PRO A 194 -4.08 -2.90 -19.38
C PRO A 194 -3.45 -1.78 -20.22
N PRO A 195 -3.42 -0.53 -19.74
CA PRO A 195 -2.85 0.59 -20.49
C PRO A 195 -1.36 0.39 -20.78
N MET A 196 -0.98 0.66 -22.02
CA MET A 196 0.40 0.69 -22.48
C MET A 196 0.91 2.13 -22.60
N VAL A 197 2.23 2.30 -22.69
CA VAL A 197 2.91 3.62 -22.71
C VAL A 197 2.43 4.53 -23.85
N GLY A 198 2.09 3.93 -24.99
CA GLY A 198 1.64 4.65 -26.18
C GLY A 198 0.14 4.88 -26.26
N ASP A 199 -0.63 4.36 -25.30
CA ASP A 199 -2.08 4.46 -25.35
C ASP A 199 -2.53 5.88 -24.97
N GLU A 200 -3.56 6.36 -25.66
CA GLU A 200 -4.25 7.57 -25.23
C GLU A 200 -4.88 7.33 -23.86
N ARG A 201 -4.55 8.20 -22.89
CA ARG A 201 -5.06 8.11 -21.53
C ARG A 201 -6.22 9.07 -21.38
N SER A 202 -7.38 8.54 -21.00
CA SER A 202 -8.52 9.36 -20.62
C SER A 202 -8.20 10.20 -19.37
N LEU A 203 -9.04 11.21 -19.12
CA LEU A 203 -8.98 11.96 -17.87
C LEU A 203 -9.18 11.04 -16.65
N TYR A 204 -10.12 10.10 -16.72
CA TYR A 204 -10.44 9.22 -15.59
C TYR A 204 -9.34 8.22 -15.29
N LEU A 205 -8.62 7.72 -16.30
CA LEU A 205 -7.46 6.87 -16.11
C LEU A 205 -6.32 7.63 -15.41
N ASN A 206 -6.07 8.87 -15.80
CA ASN A 206 -5.07 9.73 -15.14
C ASN A 206 -5.47 10.06 -13.69
N LEU A 207 -6.75 10.32 -13.42
CA LEU A 207 -7.25 10.54 -12.07
C LEU A 207 -7.18 9.27 -11.21
N THR A 208 -7.40 8.09 -11.80
CA THR A 208 -7.23 6.80 -11.13
C THR A 208 -5.78 6.60 -10.71
N ALA A 209 -4.83 6.85 -11.61
CA ALA A 209 -3.40 6.79 -11.32
C ALA A 209 -3.02 7.76 -10.19
N PHE A 210 -3.47 9.01 -10.27
CA PHE A 210 -3.23 10.00 -9.21
C PHE A 210 -3.77 9.53 -7.84
N CYS A 211 -4.95 8.92 -7.82
CA CYS A 211 -5.53 8.40 -6.58
C CYS A 211 -4.71 7.24 -6.02
N GLU A 212 -4.21 6.33 -6.86
CA GLU A 212 -3.36 5.24 -6.41
C GLU A 212 -2.07 5.75 -5.75
N TRP A 213 -1.38 6.70 -6.39
CA TRP A 213 -0.22 7.37 -5.79
C TRP A 213 -0.55 8.11 -4.50
N GLY A 214 -1.67 8.83 -4.48
CA GLY A 214 -2.15 9.54 -3.29
C GLY A 214 -2.41 8.59 -2.11
N MET A 215 -3.00 7.43 -2.38
CA MET A 215 -3.23 6.38 -1.40
C MET A 215 -1.91 5.80 -0.86
N VAL A 216 -0.99 5.42 -1.74
CA VAL A 216 0.34 4.87 -1.35
C VAL A 216 1.15 5.88 -0.55
N PHE A 217 1.16 7.15 -0.96
CA PHE A 217 1.83 8.21 -0.21
C PHE A 217 1.20 8.42 1.17
N SER A 218 -0.13 8.44 1.23
CA SER A 218 -0.87 8.54 2.50
C SER A 218 -0.51 7.39 3.45
N PHE A 219 -0.40 6.17 2.93
CA PHE A 219 0.03 5.01 3.71
C PHE A 219 1.43 5.21 4.31
N TYR A 220 2.44 5.56 3.50
CA TYR A 220 3.81 5.74 4.01
C TYR A 220 3.94 6.90 5.01
N VAL A 221 3.27 8.02 4.76
CA VAL A 221 3.23 9.16 5.71
C VAL A 221 2.58 8.73 7.03
N GLY A 222 1.45 8.00 6.96
CA GLY A 222 0.78 7.44 8.13
C GLY A 222 1.66 6.45 8.89
N ALA A 223 2.32 5.54 8.19
CA ALA A 223 3.21 4.53 8.75
C ALA A 223 4.35 5.16 9.56
N LEU A 224 4.99 6.23 9.06
CA LEU A 224 6.07 6.92 9.77
C LEU A 224 5.64 7.55 11.09
N THR A 225 4.34 7.82 11.29
CA THR A 225 3.84 8.32 12.58
C THR A 225 3.90 7.27 13.70
N PHE A 226 4.05 5.99 13.37
CA PHE A 226 4.18 4.91 14.36
C PHE A 226 5.61 4.77 14.91
N ARG A 227 6.59 5.51 14.37
CA ARG A 227 7.98 5.52 14.88
C ARG A 227 8.05 5.74 16.38
N ARG A 228 7.17 6.60 16.93
CA ARG A 228 7.06 6.89 18.37
C ARG A 228 6.63 5.66 19.19
N GLU A 229 5.71 4.85 18.68
CA GLU A 229 5.23 3.65 19.39
C GLU A 229 6.24 2.50 19.36
N LEU A 230 7.25 2.60 18.49
CA LEU A 230 8.31 1.61 18.32
C LEU A 230 9.64 2.05 18.96
N GLU A 231 9.65 3.17 19.69
CA GLU A 231 10.84 3.59 20.42
C GLU A 231 11.19 2.55 21.49
N ASP A 232 12.46 2.19 21.55
CA ASP A 232 13.03 1.19 22.46
C ASP A 232 12.52 -0.25 22.31
N VAL A 233 11.65 -0.53 21.32
CA VAL A 233 11.19 -1.89 20.99
C VAL A 233 12.25 -2.64 20.19
N GLN A 234 12.70 -3.78 20.71
CA GLN A 234 13.65 -4.68 20.06
C GLN A 234 12.92 -5.88 19.43
N LEU A 235 13.45 -6.35 18.29
CA LEU A 235 13.04 -7.58 17.62
C LEU A 235 13.88 -8.78 18.08
#